data_AF-A0A1E3H6N7-F1
#
_entry.id   AF-A0A1E3H6N7-F1
#
_cell.length_a   1.000
_cell.length_b   1.000
_cell.length_c   1.000
_cell.angle_alpha   90.00
_cell.angle_beta   90.00
_cell.angle_gamma   90.00
#
_symmetry.space_group_name_H-M   'P 1'
#
loop_
_entity.id
_entity.type
_entity.pdbx_description
1 polymer ?
#
loop_
_entity_poly.entity_id
_entity_poly.type
_entity_poly.pdbx_seq_one_letter_code
_entity_poly.pdbx_strand_id
1 'polypeptide(L)'
;MAGYVDGYLDALAAGKPGVTIVADEVSPHAILDTVDEVWTVSSQMGFDAILRGIPVRCFGVPFYAGWGLTRDMPQTKAARRALKRRAVRRLTIDELTAAALIVYPIYADPATGRRLTPEAAVGALLDGRRRLLAGETP
;
A
#
# COMPACT_ATOMS: atom_id res chain seq x y z
N MET A 1 -5.86 8.45 -1.72
CA MET A 1 -5.42 9.48 -2.68
C MET A 1 -5.70 8.94 -4.07
N ALA A 2 -6.77 9.40 -4.71
CA ALA A 2 -7.03 9.11 -6.12
C ALA A 2 -6.13 10.00 -6.99
N GLY A 3 -5.70 9.50 -8.15
CA GLY A 3 -4.94 10.29 -9.12
C GLY A 3 -5.81 11.36 -9.78
N TYR A 4 -5.19 12.42 -10.28
CA TYR A 4 -5.86 13.53 -10.99
C TYR A 4 -6.29 13.19 -12.43
N VAL A 5 -6.11 11.94 -12.87
CA VAL A 5 -6.39 11.49 -14.23
C VAL A 5 -7.63 10.63 -14.21
N ASP A 6 -8.55 10.89 -15.15
CA ASP A 6 -9.74 10.07 -15.34
C ASP A 6 -9.35 8.60 -15.48
N GLY A 7 -10.03 7.75 -14.70
CA GLY A 7 -9.83 6.30 -14.76
C GLY A 7 -10.25 5.77 -16.12
N TYR A 8 -9.43 4.92 -16.74
CA TYR A 8 -9.77 4.27 -18.02
C TYR A 8 -10.44 2.89 -17.83
N LEU A 9 -10.59 2.43 -16.58
CA LEU A 9 -11.08 1.09 -16.28
C LEU A 9 -12.59 0.95 -16.50
N ASP A 10 -13.36 2.03 -16.42
CA ASP A 10 -14.82 2.00 -16.60
C ASP A 10 -15.21 1.46 -17.98
N ALA A 11 -14.60 2.00 -19.03
CA ALA A 11 -14.79 1.51 -20.39
C ALA A 11 -14.33 0.06 -20.57
N LEU A 12 -13.27 -0.36 -19.86
CA LEU A 12 -12.75 -1.73 -19.95
C LEU A 12 -13.59 -2.75 -19.17
N ALA A 13 -14.33 -2.32 -18.15
CA ALA A 13 -15.17 -3.15 -17.32
C ALA A 13 -16.62 -3.24 -17.84
N ALA A 14 -17.05 -2.25 -18.63
CA ALA A 14 -18.38 -2.22 -19.22
C ALA A 14 -18.75 -3.54 -19.94
N GLY A 15 -19.84 -4.17 -19.49
CA GLY A 15 -20.37 -5.41 -20.08
C GLY A 15 -19.59 -6.69 -19.74
N LYS A 16 -18.55 -6.64 -18.89
CA LYS A 16 -17.81 -7.84 -18.47
C LYS A 16 -18.47 -8.52 -17.27
N PRO A 17 -18.86 -9.80 -17.36
CA PRO A 17 -19.40 -10.53 -16.23
C PRO A 17 -18.33 -10.73 -15.14
N GLY A 18 -18.74 -10.61 -13.87
CA GLY A 18 -17.86 -10.82 -12.73
C GLY A 18 -16.89 -9.66 -12.43
N VAL A 19 -17.10 -8.48 -13.03
CA VAL A 19 -16.33 -7.27 -12.73
C VAL A 19 -17.24 -6.25 -12.06
N THR A 20 -16.85 -5.80 -10.86
CA THR A 20 -17.51 -4.71 -10.14
C THR A 20 -16.52 -3.57 -9.97
N ILE A 21 -16.94 -2.37 -10.36
CA ILE A 21 -16.16 -1.15 -10.14
C ILE A 21 -16.64 -0.53 -8.84
N VAL A 22 -15.69 -0.28 -7.93
CA VAL A 22 -15.94 0.48 -6.71
C VAL A 22 -15.38 1.88 -6.93
N ALA A 23 -16.27 2.80 -7.29
CA ALA A 23 -15.94 4.21 -7.56
C ALA A 23 -16.29 5.14 -6.37
N ASP A 24 -16.90 4.60 -5.32
CA ASP A 24 -17.30 5.35 -4.13
C ASP A 24 -16.09 5.75 -3.27
N GLU A 25 -16.26 6.83 -2.48
CA GLU A 25 -15.30 7.23 -1.46
C GLU A 25 -15.34 6.25 -0.28
N VAL A 26 -14.60 5.15 -0.40
CA VAL A 26 -14.50 4.11 0.63
C VAL A 26 -13.08 3.97 1.15
N SER A 27 -12.97 3.51 2.39
CA SER A 27 -11.68 3.16 2.97
C SER A 27 -11.05 1.99 2.20
N PRO A 28 -9.84 2.14 1.64
CA PRO A 28 -9.12 1.03 1.02
C PRO A 28 -8.92 -0.16 1.95
N HIS A 29 -8.75 0.11 3.25
CA HIS A 29 -8.58 -0.92 4.27
C HIS A 29 -9.83 -1.77 4.47
N ALA A 30 -11.03 -1.18 4.32
CA ALA A 30 -12.29 -1.94 4.40
C ALA A 30 -12.47 -2.86 3.19
N ILE A 31 -12.01 -2.44 2.00
CA ILE A 31 -12.01 -3.31 0.81
C ILE A 31 -11.12 -4.52 1.04
N LEU A 32 -9.93 -4.32 1.63
CA LEU A 32 -8.99 -5.41 1.90
C LEU A 32 -9.56 -6.50 2.83
N ASP A 33 -10.56 -6.19 3.65
CA ASP A 33 -11.24 -7.19 4.51
C ASP A 33 -12.17 -8.13 3.73
N THR A 34 -12.42 -7.84 2.45
CA THR A 34 -13.44 -8.53 1.63
C THR A 34 -12.86 -9.30 0.43
N VAL A 35 -11.55 -9.32 0.27
CA VAL A 35 -10.88 -9.88 -0.93
C VAL A 35 -9.93 -11.02 -0.58
N ASP A 36 -9.86 -12.02 -1.46
CA ASP A 36 -8.97 -13.18 -1.29
C ASP A 36 -7.54 -12.94 -1.82
N GLU A 37 -7.37 -12.07 -2.83
CA GLU A 37 -6.08 -11.76 -3.46
C GLU A 37 -6.10 -10.32 -4.00
N VAL A 38 -4.95 -9.63 -3.92
CA VAL A 38 -4.77 -8.28 -4.47
C VAL A 38 -3.89 -8.30 -5.70
N TRP A 39 -4.38 -7.70 -6.79
CA TRP A 39 -3.66 -7.56 -8.06
C TRP A 39 -3.28 -6.09 -8.25
N THR A 40 -1.99 -5.79 -8.42
CA THR A 40 -1.52 -4.41 -8.45
C THR A 40 -0.36 -4.17 -9.41
N VAL A 41 -0.21 -2.94 -9.88
CA VAL A 41 0.99 -2.50 -10.62
C VAL A 41 2.04 -1.97 -9.63
N SER A 42 1.71 -0.90 -8.91
CA SER A 42 2.63 -0.27 -7.96
C SER A 42 1.91 0.48 -6.83
N SER A 43 0.64 0.17 -6.57
CA SER A 43 -0.14 0.84 -5.53
C SER A 43 0.40 0.51 -4.14
N GLN A 44 0.35 1.45 -3.21
CA GLN A 44 0.67 1.19 -1.81
C GLN A 44 -0.27 0.14 -1.19
N MET A 45 -1.49 -0.03 -1.73
CA MET A 45 -2.43 -1.06 -1.30
C MET A 45 -1.87 -2.49 -1.41
N GLY A 46 -0.93 -2.72 -2.33
CA GLY A 46 -0.22 -4.01 -2.39
C GLY A 46 0.67 -4.26 -1.18
N PHE A 47 1.25 -3.22 -0.59
CA PHE A 47 1.97 -3.34 0.68
C PHE A 47 1.01 -3.55 1.86
N ASP A 48 -0.10 -2.81 1.90
CA ASP A 48 -1.12 -2.98 2.94
C ASP A 48 -1.70 -4.41 2.96
N ALA A 49 -1.87 -5.03 1.79
CA ALA A 49 -2.30 -6.41 1.65
C ALA A 49 -1.26 -7.41 2.20
N ILE A 50 0.04 -7.19 1.95
CA ILE A 50 1.13 -8.00 2.51
C ILE A 50 1.10 -7.97 4.04
N LEU A 51 0.91 -6.78 4.64
CA LEU A 51 0.83 -6.62 6.10
C LEU A 51 -0.35 -7.41 6.70
N ARG A 52 -1.40 -7.64 5.93
CA ARG A 52 -2.60 -8.41 6.32
C ARG A 52 -2.49 -9.90 6.00
N GLY A 53 -1.40 -10.36 5.39
CA GLY A 53 -1.23 -11.74 4.95
C GLY A 53 -2.08 -12.10 3.72
N ILE A 54 -2.63 -11.11 3.01
CA ILE A 54 -3.41 -11.35 1.80
C ILE A 54 -2.44 -11.58 0.63
N PRO A 55 -2.62 -12.65 -0.18
CA PRO A 55 -1.83 -12.89 -1.37
C PRO A 55 -1.81 -11.68 -2.32
N VAL A 56 -0.62 -11.34 -2.84
CA VAL A 56 -0.44 -10.20 -3.76
C VAL A 56 0.22 -10.63 -5.05
N ARG A 57 -0.38 -10.24 -6.17
CA ARG A 57 0.17 -10.34 -7.52
C ARG A 57 0.61 -8.96 -8.01
N CYS A 58 1.88 -8.84 -8.40
CA CYS A 58 2.44 -7.55 -8.79
C CYS A 58 2.91 -7.54 -10.25
N PHE A 59 2.34 -6.67 -11.07
CA PHE A 59 2.75 -6.48 -12.48
C PHE A 59 3.94 -5.52 -12.63
N GLY A 60 4.11 -4.59 -11.69
CA GLY A 60 5.22 -3.64 -11.65
C GLY A 60 6.38 -4.12 -10.78
N VAL A 61 7.24 -3.18 -10.40
CA VAL A 61 8.35 -3.43 -9.46
C VAL A 61 8.37 -2.38 -8.33
N PRO A 62 7.27 -2.21 -7.57
CA PRO A 62 7.23 -1.33 -6.39
C PRO A 62 8.23 -1.79 -5.32
N PHE A 63 8.45 -0.99 -4.28
CA PHE A 63 9.49 -1.27 -3.27
C PHE A 63 9.34 -2.64 -2.58
N TYR A 64 8.11 -3.15 -2.47
CA TYR A 64 7.77 -4.44 -1.85
C TYR A 64 7.84 -5.66 -2.80
N ALA A 65 8.02 -5.46 -4.11
CA ALA A 65 8.13 -6.54 -5.09
C ALA A 65 9.55 -7.14 -5.16
N GLY A 66 9.66 -8.43 -5.50
CA GLY A 66 10.95 -9.12 -5.68
C GLY A 66 11.60 -9.66 -4.41
N TRP A 67 10.95 -9.57 -3.26
CA TRP A 67 11.45 -10.05 -1.95
C TRP A 67 10.86 -11.38 -1.51
N GLY A 68 10.06 -12.03 -2.35
CA GLY A 68 9.40 -13.31 -2.05
C GLY A 68 8.16 -13.20 -1.17
N LEU A 69 7.59 -11.99 -1.04
CA LEU A 69 6.32 -11.70 -0.36
C LEU A 69 5.16 -11.46 -1.35
N THR A 70 5.43 -11.50 -2.65
CA THR A 70 4.46 -11.30 -3.73
C THR A 70 4.71 -12.30 -4.85
N ARG A 71 3.69 -12.55 -5.68
CA ARG A 71 3.85 -13.24 -6.97
C ARG A 71 4.08 -12.19 -8.06
N ASP A 72 5.34 -11.94 -8.38
CA ASP A 72 5.75 -10.96 -9.38
C ASP A 72 5.51 -11.43 -10.83
N MET A 73 4.94 -10.58 -11.68
CA MET A 73 4.52 -10.84 -13.06
C MET A 73 5.16 -9.83 -14.06
N PRO A 74 6.50 -9.74 -14.15
CA PRO A 74 7.19 -8.69 -14.89
C PRO A 74 7.00 -8.81 -16.41
N GLN A 75 6.51 -7.76 -17.06
CA GLN A 75 6.28 -7.74 -18.51
C GLN A 75 7.51 -7.25 -19.32
N THR A 76 8.35 -6.39 -18.74
CA THR A 76 9.48 -5.78 -19.46
C THR A 76 10.83 -6.41 -19.11
N LYS A 77 11.83 -6.28 -19.99
CA LYS A 77 13.22 -6.70 -19.69
C LYS A 77 13.78 -5.94 -18.48
N ALA A 78 13.46 -4.65 -18.36
CA ALA A 78 13.88 -3.81 -17.24
C ALA A 78 13.30 -4.29 -15.91
N ALA A 79 12.00 -4.61 -15.86
CA ALA A 79 11.34 -5.15 -14.68
C ALA A 79 11.97 -6.47 -14.23
N ARG A 80 12.19 -7.41 -15.18
CA ARG A 80 12.88 -8.68 -14.91
C ARG A 80 14.27 -8.49 -14.33
N ARG A 81 15.07 -7.55 -14.87
CA ARG A 81 16.41 -7.23 -14.34
C ARG A 81 16.33 -6.63 -12.93
N ALA A 82 15.36 -5.76 -12.67
CA ALA A 82 15.16 -5.17 -11.34
C ALA A 82 14.82 -6.24 -10.29
N LEU A 83 13.88 -7.14 -10.59
CA LEU A 83 13.52 -8.24 -9.70
C LEU A 83 14.69 -9.20 -9.47
N LYS A 84 15.46 -9.54 -10.51
CA LYS A 84 16.65 -10.39 -10.36
C LYS A 84 17.68 -9.84 -9.37
N ARG A 85 17.82 -8.51 -9.27
CA ARG A 85 18.70 -7.87 -8.27
C ARG A 85 18.21 -8.04 -6.83
N ARG A 86 16.89 -8.14 -6.62
CA ARG A 86 16.26 -8.30 -5.30
C ARG A 86 16.15 -9.77 -4.88
N ALA A 87 16.02 -10.67 -5.86
CA ALA A 87 15.90 -12.12 -5.66
C ALA A 87 17.12 -12.80 -5.02
N VAL A 88 18.18 -12.06 -4.69
CA VAL A 88 19.34 -12.58 -3.94
C VAL A 88 18.99 -12.99 -2.51
N ARG A 89 17.86 -12.49 -1.98
CA ARG A 89 17.38 -12.78 -0.63
C ARG A 89 15.85 -12.69 -0.57
N ARG A 90 15.24 -13.49 0.30
CA ARG A 90 13.84 -13.32 0.70
C ARG A 90 13.75 -12.51 1.99
N LEU A 91 12.76 -11.64 2.09
CA LEU A 91 12.47 -10.89 3.31
C LEU A 91 11.27 -11.49 4.04
N THR A 92 11.26 -11.33 5.36
CA THR A 92 10.03 -11.48 6.14
C THR A 92 9.16 -10.23 6.04
N ILE A 93 7.89 -10.33 6.44
CA ILE A 93 7.00 -9.16 6.54
C ILE A 93 7.62 -8.12 7.49
N ASP A 94 8.14 -8.54 8.64
CA ASP A 94 8.75 -7.65 9.63
C ASP A 94 9.97 -6.91 9.07
N GLU A 95 10.83 -7.58 8.30
CA GLU A 95 12.01 -6.96 7.70
C GLU A 95 11.64 -5.88 6.68
N LEU A 96 10.67 -6.19 5.81
CA LEU A 96 10.16 -5.21 4.85
C LEU A 96 9.47 -4.04 5.57
N THR A 97 8.71 -4.33 6.62
CA THR A 97 7.96 -3.35 7.41
C THR A 97 8.91 -2.42 8.15
N ALA A 98 9.92 -2.96 8.82
CA ALA A 98 10.94 -2.17 9.50
C ALA A 98 11.69 -1.27 8.52
N ALA A 99 12.09 -1.80 7.36
CA ALA A 99 12.73 -0.98 6.34
C ALA A 99 11.83 0.17 5.86
N ALA A 100 10.56 -0.13 5.53
CA ALA A 100 9.65 0.82 4.91
C ALA A 100 9.03 1.84 5.86
N LEU A 101 8.77 1.46 7.12
CA LEU A 101 8.01 2.26 8.09
C LEU A 101 8.84 2.69 9.32
N ILE A 102 10.05 2.18 9.52
CA ILE A 102 10.88 2.53 10.68
C ILE A 102 12.18 3.19 10.24
N VAL A 103 12.93 2.53 9.36
CA VAL A 103 14.30 2.94 9.00
C VAL A 103 14.33 4.00 7.89
N TYR A 104 13.52 3.82 6.85
CA TYR A 104 13.54 4.72 5.68
C TYR A 104 12.89 6.10 5.92
N PRO A 105 11.70 6.21 6.53
CA PRO A 105 11.00 7.49 6.65
C PRO A 105 11.49 8.34 7.83
N ILE A 106 11.23 9.65 7.75
CA ILE A 106 11.36 10.59 8.86
C ILE A 106 9.95 11.02 9.27
N TYR A 107 9.63 10.85 10.55
CA TYR A 107 8.37 11.34 11.12
C TYR A 107 8.58 12.68 11.81
N ALA A 108 7.61 13.57 11.66
CA ALA A 108 7.58 14.86 12.33
C ALA A 108 6.18 15.15 12.86
N ASP A 109 6.14 15.79 14.02
CA ASP A 109 4.91 16.32 14.60
C ASP A 109 4.40 17.46 13.71
N PRO A 110 3.16 17.40 13.18
CA PRO A 110 2.63 18.45 12.32
C PRO A 110 2.47 19.80 13.03
N ALA A 111 2.29 19.82 14.36
CA ALA A 111 2.11 21.06 15.12
C ALA A 111 3.45 21.74 15.45
N THR A 112 4.49 20.96 15.75
CA THR A 112 5.78 21.49 16.24
C THR A 112 6.92 21.37 15.24
N GLY A 113 6.77 20.56 14.18
CA GLY A 113 7.82 20.21 13.23
C GLY A 113 8.94 19.36 13.82
N ARG A 114 8.85 18.96 15.09
CA ARG A 114 9.89 18.16 15.77
C ARG A 114 9.84 16.72 15.31
N ARG A 115 11.01 16.07 15.28
CA ARG A 115 11.11 14.65 14.93
C ARG A 115 10.33 13.77 15.91
N LEU A 116 9.65 12.78 15.37
CA LEU A 116 8.97 11.72 16.12
C LEU A 116 9.62 10.36 15.80
N THR A 117 9.49 9.42 16.73
CA THR A 117 9.64 8.01 16.39
C THR A 117 8.39 7.53 15.62
N PRO A 118 8.47 6.43 14.86
CA PRO A 118 7.30 5.87 14.18
C PRO A 118 6.14 5.55 15.14
N GLU A 119 6.45 5.01 16.33
CA GLU A 119 5.46 4.67 17.35
C GLU A 119 4.78 5.93 17.91
N ALA A 120 5.55 6.98 18.16
CA ALA A 120 5.02 8.28 18.60
C ALA A 120 4.15 8.92 17.51
N ALA A 121 4.51 8.78 16.23
CA ALA A 121 3.71 9.26 15.11
C ALA A 121 2.36 8.52 15.02
N VAL A 122 2.34 7.20 15.20
CA VAL A 122 1.09 6.42 15.29
C VAL A 122 0.24 6.90 16.46
N GLY A 123 0.85 7.09 17.64
CA GLY A 123 0.16 7.62 18.82
C GLY A 123 -0.50 8.97 18.55
N ALA A 124 0.23 9.91 17.95
CA ALA A 124 -0.29 11.23 17.59
C ALA A 124 -1.46 11.16 16.59
N LEU A 125 -1.40 10.26 15.59
CA LEU A 125 -2.49 10.05 14.65
C LEU A 125 -3.75 9.49 15.32
N LEU A 126 -3.58 8.55 16.26
CA LEU A 126 -4.69 7.99 17.04
C LEU A 126 -5.32 9.04 17.96
N ASP A 127 -4.51 9.88 18.59
CA ASP A 127 -4.98 11.00 19.42
C ASP A 127 -5.77 12.01 18.59
N GLY A 128 -5.22 12.43 17.44
CA GLY A 128 -5.91 13.32 16.51
C GLY A 128 -7.24 12.75 16.05
N ARG A 129 -7.29 11.46 15.69
CA ARG A 129 -8.54 10.78 15.33
C ARG A 129 -9.57 10.80 16.46
N ARG A 130 -9.16 10.55 17.72
CA ARG A 130 -10.06 10.59 18.88
C ARG A 130 -10.67 11.97 19.09
N ARG A 131 -9.86 13.02 19.00
CA ARG A 131 -10.33 14.42 19.12
C ARG A 131 -11.34 14.79 18.04
N LEU A 132 -11.03 14.46 16.78
CA LEU A 132 -11.93 14.70 15.65
C LEU A 132 -13.28 14.00 15.84
N LEU A 133 -13.28 12.75 16.33
CA LEU A 133 -14.52 12.02 16.63
C LEU A 133 -15.29 12.57 17.83
N ALA A 134 -14.61 13.25 18.75
CA ALA A 134 -15.23 13.95 19.88
C ALA A 134 -15.78 15.34 19.50
N GLY A 135 -15.58 15.79 18.25
CA GLY A 135 -16.02 17.11 17.77
C GLY A 135 -15.06 18.26 18.13
N GLU A 136 -13.84 17.95 18.58
CA GLU A 136 -12.81 18.95 18.84
C GLU A 136 -12.16 19.37 17.51
N THR A 137 -12.15 20.68 17.22
CA THR A 137 -11.47 21.26 16.07
C THR A 137 -9.95 21.29 16.31
N PRO A 138 -9.09 21.05 15.29
CA PRO A 138 -7.63 21.05 15.44
C PRO A 138 -7.05 22.35 16.00
#